data_AF-A0AA96PEV0-F1
#
_entry.id   AF-A0AA96PEV0-F1
#
_cell.length_a   1.000
_cell.length_b   1.000
_cell.length_c   1.000
_cell.angle_alpha   90.00
_cell.angle_beta   90.00
_cell.angle_gamma   90.00
#
_symmetry.space_group_name_H-M   'P 1'
#
loop_
_entity.id
_entity.type
_entity.pdbx_description
1 polymer ?
#
loop_
_entity_poly.entity_id
_entity_poly.type
_entity_poly.pdbx_seq_one_letter_code
_entity_poly.pdbx_strand_id
1 'polypeptide(L)'
;MTPSLPRDLRTLAALFAAAMTMLAALAPHAAAQQPCTTDPLAQYAEVRSTLADVARRGLRGRHYYEITFRTSFNGVIVPDAQRAQYPEDMTFVLQHQFERLNVTADRFSVNLWFKGIMSRVTVPFNAVTYFVDPSVNKRRTFDPGTNARVCDKP
;
A
#
# COMPACT_ATOMS: atom_id res chain seq x y z
N MET A 1 -30.98 58.47 -15.84
CA MET A 1 -31.43 58.07 -14.50
C MET A 1 -31.09 56.60 -14.30
N THR A 2 -29.95 56.34 -13.69
CA THR A 2 -29.55 55.06 -13.09
C THR A 2 -28.46 55.44 -12.07
N PRO A 3 -28.75 55.53 -10.76
CA PRO A 3 -27.69 55.74 -9.78
C PRO A 3 -26.87 54.46 -9.61
N SER A 4 -25.57 54.62 -9.81
CA SER A 4 -24.52 53.63 -9.65
C SER A 4 -24.29 53.25 -8.18
N LEU A 5 -23.87 52.00 -7.98
CA LEU A 5 -23.60 51.35 -6.69
C LEU A 5 -22.47 52.07 -5.91
N PRO A 6 -22.58 52.25 -4.57
CA PRO A 6 -21.49 52.82 -3.78
C PRO A 6 -20.34 51.81 -3.59
N ARG A 7 -19.11 52.29 -3.80
CA ARG A 7 -17.85 51.63 -3.44
C ARG A 7 -17.52 51.99 -1.99
N ASP A 8 -17.84 51.14 -1.02
CA ASP A 8 -17.18 51.25 0.28
C ASP A 8 -17.14 49.91 1.02
N LEU A 9 -15.92 49.41 1.23
CA LEU A 9 -15.60 48.09 1.77
C LEU A 9 -15.32 48.13 3.28
N ARG A 10 -15.96 49.05 4.00
CA ARG A 10 -15.67 49.32 5.43
C ARG A 10 -16.88 49.17 6.37
N THR A 11 -18.04 48.78 5.84
CA THR A 11 -19.29 48.67 6.62
C THR A 11 -19.74 47.21 6.81
N LEU A 12 -18.79 46.28 7.07
CA LEU A 12 -19.10 44.87 7.36
C LEU A 12 -18.33 44.36 8.58
N ALA A 13 -18.14 45.19 9.61
CA ALA A 13 -17.41 44.84 10.82
C ALA A 13 -18.32 44.56 12.04
N ALA A 14 -19.54 44.03 11.84
CA ALA A 14 -20.51 43.88 12.92
C ALA A 14 -21.32 42.56 12.94
N LEU A 15 -20.73 41.42 12.55
CA LEU A 15 -21.43 40.13 12.61
C LEU A 15 -20.54 38.91 12.92
N PHE A 16 -19.59 38.93 13.87
CA PHE A 16 -18.90 37.68 14.27
C PHE A 16 -18.44 37.65 15.74
N ALA A 17 -19.35 37.86 16.69
CA ALA A 17 -19.05 37.72 18.12
C ALA A 17 -20.17 37.03 18.89
N ALA A 18 -20.38 35.73 18.66
CA ALA A 18 -21.04 34.79 19.60
C ALA A 18 -21.10 33.37 19.02
N ALA A 19 -19.96 32.68 18.88
CA ALA A 19 -19.94 31.22 18.69
C ALA A 19 -18.59 30.60 19.15
N MET A 20 -17.98 31.16 20.20
CA MET A 20 -16.64 30.82 20.65
C MET A 20 -16.65 30.20 22.06
N THR A 21 -17.55 29.27 22.34
CA THR A 21 -17.51 28.41 23.55
C THR A 21 -18.57 27.32 23.48
N MET A 22 -18.22 26.14 22.96
CA MET A 22 -18.57 24.84 23.55
C MET A 22 -18.03 23.70 22.69
N LEU A 23 -17.44 22.72 23.40
CA LEU A 23 -16.99 21.41 22.93
C LEU A 23 -15.67 21.34 22.16
N ALA A 24 -14.58 21.58 22.90
CA ALA A 24 -13.43 20.68 22.78
C ALA A 24 -13.85 19.30 23.35
N ALA A 25 -14.55 18.50 22.55
CA ALA A 25 -14.75 17.10 22.86
C ALA A 25 -13.41 16.38 22.62
N LEU A 26 -12.72 16.13 23.72
CA LEU A 26 -11.67 15.12 23.83
C LEU A 26 -12.18 13.81 23.24
N ALA A 27 -11.62 13.43 22.11
CA ALA A 27 -11.81 12.13 21.51
C ALA A 27 -10.46 11.64 20.98
N PRO A 28 -9.69 10.86 21.77
CA PRO A 28 -8.70 9.97 21.17
C PRO A 28 -9.47 8.78 20.57
N HIS A 29 -10.19 8.98 19.47
CA HIS A 29 -11.07 7.95 18.89
C HIS A 29 -10.59 7.37 17.55
N ALA A 30 -9.32 7.55 17.17
CA ALA A 30 -8.79 6.95 15.95
C ALA A 30 -7.75 5.84 16.20
N ALA A 31 -7.74 5.24 17.39
CA ALA A 31 -6.82 4.17 17.75
C ALA A 31 -7.51 2.95 18.40
N ALA A 32 -8.76 2.62 18.06
CA ALA A 32 -9.35 1.33 18.45
C ALA A 32 -10.67 1.06 17.73
N GLN A 33 -10.61 0.57 16.49
CA GLN A 33 -11.60 -0.33 15.87
C GLN A 33 -11.06 -0.74 14.48
N GLN A 34 -9.93 -1.45 14.45
CA GLN A 34 -9.61 -2.25 13.27
C GLN A 34 -10.63 -3.39 13.22
N PRO A 35 -11.38 -3.58 12.11
CA PRO A 35 -12.35 -4.65 12.01
C PRO A 35 -11.66 -6.01 12.21
N CYS A 36 -12.20 -6.80 13.13
CA CYS A 36 -11.84 -8.20 13.33
C CYS A 36 -11.88 -8.97 12.01
N THR A 37 -10.85 -9.76 11.73
CA THR A 37 -10.80 -10.65 10.56
C THR A 37 -10.37 -12.04 11.00
N THR A 38 -10.74 -13.07 10.24
CA THR A 38 -10.22 -14.43 10.40
C THR A 38 -8.95 -14.67 9.59
N ASP A 39 -8.65 -13.80 8.61
CA ASP A 39 -7.45 -13.86 7.78
C ASP A 39 -6.37 -12.91 8.35
N PRO A 40 -5.23 -13.43 8.88
CA PRO A 40 -4.15 -12.60 9.40
C PRO A 40 -3.48 -11.74 8.34
N LEU A 41 -3.65 -12.06 7.05
CA LEU A 41 -3.12 -11.31 5.90
C LEU A 41 -4.20 -10.50 5.17
N ALA A 42 -5.36 -10.25 5.79
CA ALA A 42 -6.48 -9.53 5.17
C ALA A 42 -6.07 -8.16 4.57
N GLN A 43 -5.13 -7.46 5.20
CA GLN A 43 -4.62 -6.18 4.68
C GLN A 43 -3.96 -6.30 3.30
N TYR A 44 -3.40 -7.47 2.96
CA TYR A 44 -2.74 -7.77 1.69
C TYR A 44 -3.68 -8.36 0.63
N ALA A 45 -4.99 -8.44 0.88
CA ALA A 45 -5.96 -9.08 -0.04
C ALA A 45 -5.93 -8.50 -1.47
N GLU A 46 -5.78 -7.18 -1.61
CA GLU A 46 -5.64 -6.53 -2.93
C GLU A 46 -4.38 -7.00 -3.66
N VAL A 47 -3.22 -7.03 -2.97
CA VAL A 47 -1.95 -7.48 -3.55
C VAL A 47 -2.04 -8.95 -3.97
N ARG A 48 -2.62 -9.80 -3.12
CA ARG A 48 -2.83 -11.23 -3.37
C ARG A 48 -3.69 -11.45 -4.62
N SER A 49 -4.84 -10.79 -4.69
CA SER A 49 -5.77 -10.91 -5.81
C SER A 49 -5.14 -10.43 -7.11
N THR A 50 -4.47 -9.28 -7.08
CA THR A 50 -3.82 -8.69 -8.26
C THR A 50 -2.71 -9.59 -8.78
N LEU A 51 -1.81 -10.07 -7.92
CA LEU A 51 -0.75 -10.98 -8.34
C LEU A 51 -1.28 -12.31 -8.86
N ALA A 52 -2.33 -12.87 -8.22
CA ALA A 52 -2.96 -14.10 -8.70
C ALA A 52 -3.60 -13.91 -10.08
N ASP A 53 -4.19 -12.75 -10.33
CA ASP A 53 -4.73 -12.41 -11.64
C ASP A 53 -3.64 -12.26 -12.71
N VAL A 54 -2.51 -11.63 -12.38
CA VAL A 54 -1.35 -11.53 -13.27
C VAL A 54 -0.75 -12.91 -13.55
N ALA A 55 -0.65 -13.78 -12.53
CA ALA A 55 -0.14 -15.14 -12.70
C ALA A 55 -1.01 -15.97 -13.66
N ARG A 56 -2.34 -15.77 -13.64
CA ARG A 56 -3.29 -16.51 -14.49
C ARG A 56 -3.42 -15.94 -15.90
N ARG A 57 -3.46 -14.62 -16.04
CA ARG A 57 -3.88 -13.94 -17.27
C ARG A 57 -2.78 -13.08 -17.89
N GLY A 58 -1.64 -12.94 -17.22
CA GLY A 58 -0.62 -11.96 -17.56
C GLY A 58 -1.02 -10.54 -17.17
N LEU A 59 -0.15 -9.58 -17.50
CA LEU A 59 -0.43 -8.15 -17.33
C LEU A 59 -1.44 -7.69 -18.38
N ARG A 60 -2.34 -6.78 -18.00
CA ARG A 60 -3.29 -6.16 -18.94
C ARG A 60 -2.64 -4.95 -19.59
N GLY A 61 -2.69 -4.85 -20.91
CA GLY A 61 -2.20 -3.68 -21.65
C GLY A 61 -0.77 -3.28 -21.26
N ARG A 62 -0.58 -2.02 -20.85
CA ARG A 62 0.71 -1.46 -20.42
C ARG A 62 0.85 -1.34 -18.89
N HIS A 63 0.00 -2.05 -18.13
CA HIS A 63 0.04 -2.02 -16.68
C HIS A 63 1.32 -2.71 -16.17
N TYR A 64 1.89 -2.16 -15.11
CA TYR A 64 3.00 -2.75 -14.36
C TYR A 64 2.81 -2.45 -12.88
N TYR A 65 3.43 -3.25 -12.03
CA TYR A 65 3.35 -3.09 -10.58
C TYR A 65 4.75 -2.96 -9.99
N GLU A 66 4.90 -2.04 -9.04
CA GLU A 66 6.12 -1.96 -8.23
C GLU A 66 5.82 -2.57 -6.86
N ILE A 67 6.67 -3.51 -6.46
CA ILE A 67 6.50 -4.24 -5.21
C ILE A 67 7.80 -4.11 -4.44
N THR A 68 7.71 -3.49 -3.28
CA THR A 68 8.81 -3.35 -2.33
C THR A 68 8.56 -4.24 -1.13
N PHE A 69 9.58 -4.95 -0.70
CA PHE A 69 9.52 -5.83 0.45
C PHE A 69 10.81 -5.73 1.26
N ARG A 70 10.71 -6.09 2.54
CA ARG A 70 11.85 -6.13 3.46
C ARG A 70 12.70 -7.35 3.17
N THR A 71 13.91 -7.14 2.66
CA THR A 71 14.81 -8.22 2.24
C THR A 71 15.23 -9.10 3.42
N SER A 72 15.41 -8.49 4.59
CA SER A 72 15.80 -9.15 5.84
C SER A 72 14.66 -9.91 6.54
N PHE A 73 13.42 -9.83 6.04
CA PHE A 73 12.27 -10.47 6.67
C PHE A 73 12.35 -12.00 6.61
N ASN A 74 11.95 -12.68 7.69
CA ASN A 74 12.00 -14.13 7.77
C ASN A 74 11.12 -14.79 6.69
N GLY A 75 11.68 -15.75 5.96
CA GLY A 75 11.02 -16.43 4.84
C GLY A 75 11.19 -15.75 3.49
N VAL A 76 11.84 -14.58 3.41
CA VAL A 76 12.27 -13.99 2.13
C VAL A 76 13.49 -14.71 1.60
N ILE A 77 13.37 -15.24 0.39
CA ILE A 77 14.45 -15.90 -0.34
C ILE A 77 14.79 -15.05 -1.55
N VAL A 78 15.98 -14.46 -1.53
CA VAL A 78 16.62 -13.75 -2.64
C VAL A 78 18.08 -14.21 -2.71
N PRO A 79 18.75 -14.12 -3.86
CA PRO A 79 20.16 -14.50 -3.94
C PRO A 79 21.05 -13.55 -3.11
N ASP A 80 22.16 -14.08 -2.61
CA ASP A 80 23.01 -13.38 -1.64
C ASP A 80 23.59 -12.08 -2.19
N ALA A 81 23.89 -12.02 -3.48
CA ALA A 81 24.36 -10.80 -4.13
C ALA A 81 23.33 -9.67 -4.05
N GLN A 82 22.04 -9.97 -4.27
CA GLN A 82 20.95 -8.99 -4.15
C GLN A 82 20.71 -8.63 -2.69
N ARG A 83 20.79 -9.60 -1.78
CA ARG A 83 20.67 -9.34 -0.34
C ARG A 83 21.77 -8.40 0.18
N ALA A 84 23.01 -8.60 -0.25
CA ALA A 84 24.12 -7.75 0.11
C ALA A 84 23.99 -6.34 -0.49
N GLN A 85 23.43 -6.23 -1.71
CA GLN A 85 23.22 -4.95 -2.38
C GLN A 85 22.01 -4.17 -1.82
N TYR A 86 20.96 -4.87 -1.37
CA TYR A 86 19.70 -4.33 -0.89
C TYR A 86 19.33 -4.95 0.47
N PRO A 87 20.07 -4.62 1.55
CA PRO A 87 19.95 -5.32 2.84
C PRO A 87 18.63 -5.04 3.57
N GLU A 88 18.10 -3.83 3.43
CA GLU A 88 16.88 -3.40 4.12
C GLU A 88 15.63 -3.75 3.30
N ASP A 89 15.45 -3.06 2.17
CA ASP A 89 14.31 -3.22 1.29
C ASP A 89 14.77 -3.43 -0.15
N MET A 90 14.02 -4.25 -0.88
CA MET A 90 14.23 -4.50 -2.29
C MET A 90 12.92 -4.24 -3.04
N THR A 91 13.01 -3.48 -4.14
CA THR A 91 11.91 -3.25 -5.06
C THR A 91 12.15 -4.04 -6.34
N PHE A 92 11.13 -4.76 -6.80
CA PHE A 92 11.10 -5.27 -8.17
C PHE A 92 9.86 -4.77 -8.90
N VAL A 93 10.01 -4.67 -10.22
CA VAL A 93 8.95 -4.22 -11.12
C VAL A 93 8.40 -5.43 -11.85
N LEU A 94 7.12 -5.74 -11.63
CA LEU A 94 6.42 -6.77 -12.36
C LEU A 94 5.99 -6.21 -13.72
N GLN A 95 6.85 -6.36 -14.73
CA GLN A 95 6.63 -5.90 -16.11
C GLN A 95 6.92 -7.00 -17.15
N HIS A 96 7.55 -6.69 -18.28
CA HIS A 96 7.73 -7.60 -19.41
C HIS A 96 8.76 -8.71 -19.15
N GLN A 97 9.56 -8.62 -18.09
CA GLN A 97 10.70 -9.50 -17.84
C GLN A 97 10.58 -10.26 -16.52
N PHE A 98 9.48 -11.01 -16.35
CA PHE A 98 9.37 -12.00 -15.28
C PHE A 98 8.87 -13.32 -15.84
N GLU A 99 9.23 -14.40 -15.15
CA GLU A 99 8.75 -15.74 -15.47
C GLU A 99 8.23 -16.46 -14.23
N ARG A 100 7.34 -17.43 -14.46
CA ARG A 100 6.86 -18.37 -13.44
C ARG A 100 6.39 -17.68 -12.14
N LEU A 101 5.64 -16.59 -12.28
CA LEU A 101 4.95 -15.99 -11.14
C LEU A 101 3.97 -17.01 -10.57
N ASN A 102 4.23 -17.44 -9.34
CA ASN A 102 3.39 -18.37 -8.59
C ASN A 102 2.93 -17.68 -7.31
N VAL A 103 1.64 -17.76 -7.04
CA VAL A 103 0.99 -17.08 -5.91
C VAL A 103 0.27 -18.11 -5.08
N THR A 104 0.53 -18.09 -3.78
CA THR A 104 -0.08 -19.00 -2.80
C THR A 104 -0.83 -18.19 -1.76
N ALA A 105 -1.34 -18.84 -0.70
CA ALA A 105 -2.11 -18.16 0.33
C ALA A 105 -1.27 -17.13 1.11
N ASP A 106 0.00 -17.42 1.40
CA ASP A 106 0.86 -16.67 2.32
C ASP A 106 2.07 -16.01 1.65
N ARG A 107 2.43 -16.41 0.43
CA ARG A 107 3.59 -15.90 -0.31
C ARG A 107 3.39 -15.89 -1.83
N PHE A 108 4.29 -15.20 -2.51
CA PHE A 108 4.49 -15.34 -3.95
C PHE A 108 5.95 -15.65 -4.28
N SER A 109 6.18 -16.25 -5.44
CA SER A 109 7.52 -16.47 -5.99
C SER A 109 7.56 -16.12 -7.46
N VAL A 110 8.68 -15.57 -7.92
CA VAL A 110 8.87 -15.13 -9.31
C VAL A 110 10.31 -15.35 -9.74
N ASN A 111 10.51 -15.70 -11.01
CA ASN A 111 11.84 -15.73 -11.60
C ASN A 111 12.13 -14.36 -12.23
N LEU A 112 13.26 -13.78 -11.85
CA LEU A 112 13.74 -12.48 -12.31
C LEU A 112 15.17 -12.60 -12.83
N TRP A 113 15.55 -11.73 -13.77
CA TRP A 113 16.92 -11.65 -14.24
C TRP A 113 17.71 -10.61 -13.44
N PHE A 114 18.81 -11.05 -12.85
CA PHE A 114 19.78 -10.19 -12.21
C PHE A 114 21.10 -10.25 -12.97
N LYS A 115 21.48 -9.15 -13.61
CA LYS A 115 22.70 -9.07 -14.42
C LYS A 115 22.81 -10.23 -15.44
N GLY A 116 21.69 -10.58 -16.07
CA GLY A 116 21.61 -11.69 -17.05
C GLY A 116 21.43 -13.09 -16.46
N ILE A 117 21.51 -13.25 -15.13
CA ILE A 117 21.31 -14.54 -14.46
C ILE A 117 19.86 -14.63 -13.97
N MET A 118 19.13 -15.66 -14.39
CA MET A 118 17.77 -15.90 -13.89
C MET A 118 17.83 -16.50 -12.49
N SER A 119 17.19 -15.84 -11.52
CA SER A 119 17.09 -16.30 -10.14
C SER A 119 15.66 -16.24 -9.64
N ARG A 120 15.30 -17.18 -8.77
CA ARG A 120 14.00 -17.18 -8.10
C ARG A 120 14.05 -16.28 -6.87
N VAL A 121 13.03 -15.44 -6.75
CA VAL A 121 12.71 -14.63 -5.56
C VAL A 121 11.43 -15.16 -4.95
N THR A 122 11.42 -15.40 -3.64
CA THR A 122 10.23 -15.82 -2.87
C THR A 122 9.99 -14.85 -1.74
N VAL A 123 8.77 -14.31 -1.65
CA VAL A 123 8.41 -13.23 -0.73
C VAL A 123 7.09 -13.57 -0.05
N PRO A 124 7.10 -13.73 1.29
CA PRO A 124 5.88 -13.75 2.09
C PRO A 124 5.11 -12.42 1.97
N PHE A 125 3.77 -12.45 1.95
CA PHE A 125 2.98 -11.21 1.85
C PHE A 125 3.22 -10.26 3.01
N ASN A 126 3.45 -10.78 4.21
CA ASN A 126 3.79 -10.00 5.40
C ASN A 126 5.19 -9.35 5.34
N ALA A 127 6.01 -9.64 4.33
CA ALA A 127 7.27 -8.94 4.08
C ALA A 127 7.09 -7.69 3.19
N VAL A 128 5.94 -7.53 2.51
CA VAL A 128 5.68 -6.41 1.60
C VAL A 128 5.54 -5.12 2.40
N THR A 129 6.24 -4.07 1.97
CA THR A 129 6.22 -2.70 2.53
C THR A 129 5.44 -1.75 1.63
N TYR A 130 5.63 -1.84 0.32
CA TYR A 130 4.94 -0.99 -0.65
C TYR A 130 4.41 -1.80 -1.84
N PHE A 131 3.22 -1.43 -2.30
CA PHE A 131 2.63 -1.88 -3.55
C PHE A 131 2.13 -0.67 -4.33
N VAL A 132 2.61 -0.50 -5.55
CA VAL A 132 2.25 0.65 -6.42
C VAL A 132 1.66 0.14 -7.72
N ASP A 133 0.52 0.72 -8.11
CA ASP A 133 -0.06 0.62 -9.44
C ASP A 133 -0.09 2.03 -10.08
N PRO A 134 0.91 2.36 -10.91
CA PRO A 134 1.00 3.65 -11.58
C PRO A 134 -0.14 3.91 -12.57
N SER A 135 -0.81 2.86 -13.07
CA SER A 135 -1.87 3.02 -14.07
C SER A 135 -3.13 3.66 -13.50
N VAL A 136 -3.28 3.63 -12.17
CA VAL A 136 -4.38 4.28 -11.42
C VAL A 136 -3.85 5.27 -10.37
N ASN A 137 -2.57 5.65 -10.44
CA ASN A 137 -1.91 6.54 -9.48
C ASN A 137 -2.10 6.13 -8.01
N LYS A 138 -2.09 4.81 -7.73
CA LYS A 138 -2.39 4.26 -6.41
C LYS A 138 -1.14 3.66 -5.78
N ARG A 139 -0.89 4.02 -4.51
CA ARG A 139 0.14 3.42 -3.65
C ARG A 139 -0.53 2.87 -2.39
N ARG A 140 -0.13 1.67 -2.01
CA ARG A 140 -0.46 1.03 -0.73
C ARG A 140 0.83 0.87 0.07
N THR A 141 0.78 1.24 1.35
CA THR A 141 1.87 1.07 2.32
C THR A 141 1.43 0.05 3.37
N PHE A 142 2.37 -0.75 3.84
CA PHE A 142 2.17 -1.81 4.81
C PHE A 142 3.30 -1.81 5.84
N ASP A 143 2.99 -2.26 7.06
CA ASP A 143 3.97 -2.49 8.10
C ASP A 143 4.35 -3.98 8.12
N PRO A 144 5.59 -4.36 7.74
CA PRO A 144 5.99 -5.77 7.69
C PRO A 144 5.89 -6.47 9.04
N GLY A 145 5.41 -7.71 9.03
CA GLY A 145 5.20 -8.51 10.25
C GLY A 145 3.96 -8.12 11.07
N THR A 146 3.28 -7.02 10.73
CA THR A 146 2.00 -6.68 11.34
C THR A 146 0.90 -7.52 10.70
N ASN A 147 0.42 -8.52 11.44
CA ASN A 147 -0.77 -9.27 11.07
C ASN A 147 -2.04 -8.50 11.45
N ALA A 148 -3.11 -8.69 10.69
CA ALA A 148 -4.42 -8.21 11.10
C ALA A 148 -4.84 -8.87 12.42
N ARG A 149 -5.57 -8.14 13.26
CA ARG A 149 -6.09 -8.71 14.52
C ARG A 149 -7.04 -9.85 14.19
N VAL A 150 -6.59 -11.07 14.48
CA VAL A 150 -7.42 -12.27 14.42
C VAL A 150 -8.29 -12.26 15.67
N CYS A 151 -9.60 -12.30 15.48
CA CYS A 151 -10.51 -12.39 16.62
C CYS A 151 -10.71 -13.85 16.97
N ASP A 152 -10.38 -14.22 18.21
CA ASP A 152 -10.78 -15.49 18.75
C ASP A 152 -12.31 -15.54 18.72
N LYS A 153 -12.82 -16.56 18.05
CA LYS A 153 -14.24 -16.86 18.03
C LYS A 153 -14.70 -17.10 19.48
N PRO A 154 -15.87 -16.61 19.93
CA PRO A 154 -16.46 -17.10 21.17
C PRO A 154 -16.79 -18.60 21.09
#